data_AF-A0A914I3L9-F1
#
_entry.id   AF-A0A914I3L9-F1
#
_cell.length_a   1.000
_cell.length_b   1.000
_cell.length_c   1.000
_cell.angle_alpha   90.00
_cell.angle_beta   90.00
_cell.angle_gamma   90.00
#
_symmetry.space_group_name_H-M   'P 1'
#
loop_
_entity.id
_entity.type
_entity.pdbx_description
1 polymer ?
#
loop_
_entity_poly.entity_id
_entity_poly.type
_entity_poly.pdbx_seq_one_letter_code
_entity_poly.pdbx_strand_id
1 'polypeptide(L)'
;MGNKSGATICCGFISVETGTLGVSIVLCVLFGLYTIYFAFDEKQIVQGMITGVFACACLLVIYGQHARNQWLFVPCLILGVAVVGVFGYEIYEKAKCLADGNDSANFAEFLSSAKGCMRGLIIPVLLCVVTGWPYYVILRGFLAVRNG
;
A
#
# COMPACT_ATOMS: atom_id res chain seq x y z
N MET A 1 -30.88 -18.73 11.83
CA MET A 1 -30.94 -17.96 10.57
C MET A 1 -31.10 -16.49 10.93
N GLY A 2 -29.98 -15.79 11.12
CA GLY A 2 -29.96 -14.38 11.53
C GLY A 2 -30.00 -13.45 10.32
N ASN A 3 -30.83 -12.43 10.39
CA ASN A 3 -31.06 -11.41 9.38
C ASN A 3 -29.76 -10.84 8.80
N LYS A 4 -29.53 -11.03 7.49
CA LYS A 4 -28.58 -10.23 6.70
C LYS A 4 -29.19 -8.85 6.43
N SER A 5 -29.32 -8.02 7.46
CA SER A 5 -29.64 -6.60 7.28
C SER A 5 -28.37 -5.80 7.50
N GLY A 6 -27.95 -5.05 6.49
CA GLY A 6 -26.77 -4.21 6.53
C GLY A 6 -25.65 -4.68 5.60
N ALA A 7 -25.91 -4.70 4.29
CA ALA A 7 -24.82 -4.54 3.35
C ALA A 7 -24.19 -3.17 3.63
N THR A 8 -23.06 -3.15 4.34
CA THR A 8 -22.31 -1.93 4.59
C THR A 8 -21.79 -1.46 3.24
N ILE A 9 -22.45 -0.45 2.67
CA ILE A 9 -22.11 0.14 1.38
C ILE A 9 -21.01 1.18 1.62
N CYS A 10 -19.86 1.03 0.96
CA CYS A 10 -18.84 2.07 0.92
C CYS A 10 -18.60 2.48 -0.53
N CYS A 11 -19.12 3.66 -0.88
CA CYS A 11 -18.88 4.35 -2.16
C CYS A 11 -19.53 3.75 -3.42
N GLY A 12 -20.82 3.37 -3.37
CA GLY A 12 -21.62 2.95 -4.53
C GLY A 12 -22.14 1.51 -4.45
N PHE A 13 -22.60 0.93 -5.57
CA PHE A 13 -23.31 -0.36 -5.68
C PHE A 13 -22.56 -1.63 -5.17
N ILE A 14 -21.39 -1.51 -4.55
CA ILE A 14 -20.49 -2.62 -4.21
C ILE A 14 -20.43 -2.82 -2.68
N SER A 15 -20.69 -4.05 -2.23
CA SER A 15 -20.54 -4.45 -0.82
C SER A 15 -19.08 -4.35 -0.37
N VAL A 16 -18.83 -3.87 0.85
CA VAL A 16 -17.47 -3.76 1.45
C VAL A 16 -16.71 -5.08 1.36
N GLU A 17 -17.39 -6.22 1.53
CA GLU A 17 -16.82 -7.56 1.46
C GLU A 17 -16.31 -7.89 0.04
N THR A 18 -17.07 -7.51 -0.99
CA THR A 18 -16.70 -7.71 -2.40
C THR A 18 -15.56 -6.78 -2.83
N GLY A 19 -15.58 -5.52 -2.37
CA GLY A 19 -14.53 -4.55 -2.67
C GLY A 19 -13.18 -4.92 -2.05
N THR A 20 -13.19 -5.36 -0.80
CA THR A 20 -11.99 -5.80 -0.08
C THR A 20 -11.39 -7.08 -0.66
N LEU A 21 -12.24 -8.03 -1.08
CA LEU A 21 -11.80 -9.24 -1.76
C LEU A 21 -11.16 -8.92 -3.12
N GLY A 22 -11.83 -8.11 -3.94
CA GLY A 22 -11.32 -7.70 -5.26
C GLY A 22 -9.97 -6.98 -5.15
N VAL A 23 -9.86 -6.00 -4.26
CA VAL A 23 -8.62 -5.26 -4.02
C VAL A 23 -7.50 -6.19 -3.54
N SER A 24 -7.79 -7.10 -2.61
CA SER A 24 -6.78 -8.03 -2.07
C SER A 24 -6.27 -9.00 -3.14
N ILE A 25 -7.13 -9.48 -4.03
CA ILE A 25 -6.73 -10.32 -5.17
C ILE A 25 -5.81 -9.55 -6.12
N VAL A 26 -6.20 -8.32 -6.49
CA VAL A 26 -5.41 -7.48 -7.41
C VAL A 26 -4.02 -7.20 -6.83
N LEU A 27 -3.94 -6.83 -5.55
CA LEU A 27 -2.66 -6.63 -4.87
C LEU A 27 -1.84 -7.93 -4.80
N CYS A 28 -2.48 -9.06 -4.48
CA CYS A 28 -1.80 -10.35 -4.39
C CYS A 28 -1.17 -10.73 -5.74
N VAL A 29 -1.90 -10.53 -6.84
CA VAL A 29 -1.39 -10.83 -8.19
C VAL A 29 -0.25 -9.88 -8.55
N LEU A 30 -0.41 -8.58 -8.30
CA LEU A 30 0.64 -7.59 -8.57
C LEU A 30 1.92 -7.92 -7.79
N PHE A 31 1.83 -8.10 -6.47
CA PHE A 31 2.98 -8.44 -5.64
C PHE A 31 3.58 -9.81 -5.99
N GLY A 32 2.74 -10.78 -6.37
CA GLY A 32 3.20 -12.08 -6.86
C GLY A 32 4.02 -11.95 -8.15
N LEU A 33 3.54 -11.16 -9.12
CA LEU A 33 4.27 -10.89 -10.37
C LEU A 33 5.59 -10.15 -10.11
N TYR A 34 5.60 -9.15 -9.23
CA TYR A 34 6.83 -8.47 -8.83
C TYR A 34 7.82 -9.42 -8.14
N THR A 35 7.32 -10.31 -7.27
CA THR A 35 8.15 -11.31 -6.60
C THR A 35 8.81 -12.23 -7.61
N ILE A 36 8.06 -12.72 -8.60
CA ILE A 36 8.58 -13.56 -9.68
C ILE A 36 9.60 -12.77 -10.51
N TYR A 37 9.28 -11.53 -10.89
CA TYR A 37 10.17 -10.67 -11.68
C TYR A 37 11.52 -10.46 -10.97
N PHE A 38 11.50 -10.09 -9.69
CA PHE A 38 12.71 -9.88 -8.90
C PHE A 38 13.42 -11.17 -8.51
N ALA A 39 12.74 -12.33 -8.49
CA ALA A 39 13.40 -13.62 -8.27
C ALA A 39 14.37 -14.00 -9.41
N PHE A 40 14.17 -13.46 -10.61
CA PHE A 40 15.08 -13.65 -11.75
C PHE A 40 16.24 -12.65 -11.81
N ASP A 41 16.26 -11.64 -10.93
CA ASP A 41 17.34 -10.66 -10.84
C ASP A 41 18.09 -10.82 -9.50
N GLU A 42 19.28 -11.43 -9.55
CA GLU A 42 20.11 -11.69 -8.37
C GLU A 42 20.43 -10.43 -7.55
N LYS A 43 20.46 -9.26 -8.19
CA LYS A 43 20.75 -7.98 -7.51
C LYS A 43 19.55 -7.46 -6.72
N GLN A 44 18.35 -8.00 -6.98
CA GLN A 44 17.09 -7.52 -6.41
C GLN A 44 16.35 -8.59 -5.59
N ILE A 45 17.05 -9.66 -5.19
CA ILE A 45 16.50 -10.73 -4.34
C ILE A 45 15.83 -10.18 -3.07
N VAL A 46 16.42 -9.16 -2.43
CA VAL A 46 15.84 -8.54 -1.23
C VAL A 46 14.51 -7.87 -1.54
N GLN A 47 14.41 -7.16 -2.67
CA GLN A 47 13.17 -6.55 -3.14
C GLN A 47 12.11 -7.61 -3.41
N GLY A 48 12.49 -8.72 -4.05
CA GLY A 48 11.63 -9.87 -4.30
C GLY A 48 11.09 -10.52 -3.02
N MET A 49 11.94 -10.70 -2.01
CA MET A 49 11.50 -11.21 -0.70
C MET A 49 10.48 -10.28 -0.04
N ILE A 50 10.73 -8.96 -0.07
CA ILE A 50 9.82 -7.97 0.48
C ILE A 50 8.45 -8.04 -0.22
N THR A 51 8.43 -8.04 -1.55
CA THR A 51 7.17 -8.17 -2.31
C THR A 51 6.48 -9.52 -2.07
N GLY A 52 7.24 -10.58 -1.81
CA GLY A 52 6.71 -11.90 -1.49
C GLY A 52 5.96 -11.91 -0.16
N VAL A 53 6.50 -11.25 0.86
CA VAL A 53 5.82 -11.06 2.16
C VAL A 53 4.49 -10.33 1.97
N PHE A 54 4.44 -9.30 1.12
CA PHE A 54 3.19 -8.60 0.80
C PHE A 54 2.17 -9.50 0.10
N ALA A 55 2.59 -10.31 -0.87
CA ALA A 55 1.72 -11.28 -1.52
C ALA A 55 1.12 -12.28 -0.51
N CYS A 56 1.95 -12.83 0.39
CA CYS A 56 1.49 -13.70 1.46
C CYS A 56 0.49 -13.00 2.39
N ALA A 57 0.75 -11.74 2.77
CA ALA A 57 -0.17 -10.96 3.59
C ALA A 57 -1.53 -10.73 2.90
N CYS A 58 -1.54 -10.48 1.58
CA CYS A 58 -2.77 -10.37 0.81
C CYS A 58 -3.55 -11.70 0.76
N LEU A 59 -2.86 -12.84 0.65
CA LEU A 59 -3.50 -14.16 0.73
C LEU A 59 -4.16 -14.39 2.10
N LEU A 60 -3.53 -13.93 3.20
CA LEU A 60 -4.13 -14.00 4.53
C LEU A 60 -5.42 -13.20 4.61
N VAL A 61 -5.53 -12.05 3.93
CA VAL A 61 -6.77 -11.27 3.87
C VAL A 61 -7.85 -12.04 3.12
N ILE A 62 -7.54 -12.61 1.95
CA ILE A 62 -8.50 -13.41 1.16
C ILE A 62 -8.98 -14.62 1.99
N TYR A 63 -8.06 -15.30 2.65
CA TYR A 63 -8.39 -16.42 3.52
C TYR A 63 -9.19 -15.99 4.76
N GLY A 64 -8.84 -14.86 5.37
CA GLY A 64 -9.55 -14.26 6.49
C GLY A 64 -11.00 -13.92 6.16
N GLN A 65 -11.25 -13.46 4.94
CA GLN A 65 -12.62 -13.25 4.43
C GLN A 65 -13.37 -14.57 4.30
N HIS A 66 -12.74 -15.59 3.71
CA HIS A 66 -13.37 -16.90 3.53
C HIS A 66 -13.69 -17.57 4.88
N ALA A 67 -12.75 -17.53 5.82
CA ALA A 67 -12.88 -18.11 7.15
C ALA A 67 -13.66 -17.20 8.13
N ARG A 68 -14.05 -15.99 7.71
CA ARG A 68 -14.64 -14.94 8.56
C ARG A 68 -13.86 -14.69 9.85
N ASN A 69 -12.55 -14.77 9.76
CA ASN A 69 -11.67 -14.61 10.91
C ASN A 69 -10.87 -13.31 10.78
N GLN A 70 -11.28 -12.33 11.57
CA GLN A 70 -10.71 -10.98 11.63
C GLN A 70 -9.22 -10.94 12.02
N TRP A 71 -8.72 -11.96 12.74
CA TRP A 71 -7.32 -11.99 13.19
C TRP A 71 -6.33 -12.14 12.03
N LEU A 72 -6.77 -12.72 10.91
CA LEU A 72 -5.94 -12.87 9.70
C LEU A 72 -5.70 -11.55 8.95
N PHE A 73 -6.47 -10.50 9.25
CA PHE A 73 -6.28 -9.17 8.67
C PHE A 73 -5.17 -8.39 9.37
N VAL A 74 -4.90 -8.71 10.64
CA VAL A 74 -3.96 -7.95 11.50
C VAL A 74 -2.54 -7.92 10.93
N PRO A 75 -1.94 -9.04 10.46
CA PRO A 75 -0.62 -9.00 9.85
C PRO A 75 -0.55 -8.10 8.62
N CYS A 76 -1.59 -8.11 7.78
CA CYS A 76 -1.67 -7.26 6.61
C CYS A 76 -1.78 -5.76 6.98
N LEU A 77 -2.59 -5.43 7.99
CA LEU A 77 -2.71 -4.05 8.47
C LEU A 77 -1.40 -3.52 9.09
N ILE A 78 -0.70 -4.33 9.89
CA ILE A 78 0.61 -3.96 10.46
C ILE A 78 1.62 -3.69 9.35
N LEU A 79 1.70 -4.57 8.35
CA LEU A 79 2.57 -4.38 7.19
C LEU A 79 2.22 -3.12 6.40
N GLY A 80 0.93 -2.83 6.22
CA GLY A 80 0.49 -1.61 5.55
C GLY A 80 0.91 -0.33 6.27
N VAL A 81 0.79 -0.29 7.60
CA VAL A 81 1.24 0.86 8.40
C VAL A 81 2.77 1.03 8.30
N ALA A 82 3.53 -0.06 8.35
CA ALA A 82 4.98 0.00 8.19
C ALA A 82 5.38 0.56 6.81
N VAL A 83 4.72 0.11 5.74
CA VAL A 83 4.95 0.60 4.38
C VAL A 83 4.67 2.09 4.23
N VAL A 84 3.50 2.53 4.72
CA VAL A 84 3.12 3.94 4.66
C VAL A 84 4.10 4.78 5.48
N GLY A 85 4.61 4.26 6.61
CA GLY A 85 5.65 4.91 7.41
C GLY A 85 6.97 5.08 6.65
N VAL A 86 7.45 4.04 5.97
CA VAL A 86 8.68 4.10 5.17
C VAL A 86 8.54 5.09 4.01
N PHE A 87 7.44 5.03 3.26
CA PHE A 87 7.21 5.99 2.17
C PHE A 87 7.03 7.42 2.70
N GLY A 88 6.37 7.59 3.85
CA GLY A 88 6.27 8.89 4.51
C GLY A 88 7.64 9.47 4.88
N TYR A 89 8.57 8.63 5.35
CA TYR A 89 9.94 9.03 5.64
C TYR A 89 10.70 9.44 4.37
N GLU A 90 10.61 8.66 3.29
CA GLU A 90 11.24 9.02 2.01
C GLU A 90 10.71 10.35 1.46
N ILE A 91 9.39 10.55 1.50
CA ILE A 91 8.77 11.81 1.07
C ILE A 91 9.28 12.96 1.92
N TYR A 92 9.41 12.77 3.24
CA TYR A 92 9.92 13.79 4.15
C TYR A 92 11.37 14.18 3.82
N GLU A 93 12.28 13.23 3.59
CA GLU A 93 13.67 13.55 3.21
C GLU A 93 13.74 14.29 1.87
N LYS A 94 12.94 13.88 0.87
CA LYS A 94 12.90 14.55 -0.43
C LYS A 94 12.25 15.94 -0.35
N ALA A 95 11.26 16.12 0.51
CA ALA A 95 10.67 17.43 0.79
C ALA A 95 11.67 18.36 1.49
N LYS A 96 12.48 17.82 2.42
CA LYS A 96 13.55 18.56 3.08
C LYS A 96 14.62 19.00 2.09
N CYS A 97 15.02 18.14 1.13
CA CYS A 97 15.90 18.54 0.03
C CYS A 97 15.38 19.78 -0.74
N LEU A 98 14.07 19.83 -1.01
CA LEU A 98 13.45 20.96 -1.70
C LEU A 98 13.44 22.24 -0.84
N ALA A 99 13.27 22.10 0.47
CA ALA A 99 13.31 23.23 1.41
C ALA A 99 14.73 23.81 1.54
N ASP A 100 15.74 22.95 1.71
CA ASP A 100 17.14 23.36 1.90
C ASP A 100 17.75 23.96 0.61
N GLY A 101 17.29 23.53 -0.57
CA GLY A 101 17.74 24.09 -1.85
C GLY A 101 17.34 25.55 -2.07
N ASN A 102 16.31 26.04 -1.38
CA ASN A 102 15.75 27.38 -1.57
C ASN A 102 16.68 28.51 -1.09
N ASP A 103 17.74 28.17 -0.34
CA ASP A 103 18.78 29.10 0.14
C ASP A 103 19.97 29.24 -0.83
N SER A 104 19.96 28.55 -1.97
CA SER A 104 21.06 28.63 -2.94
C SER A 104 21.01 29.93 -3.77
N ALA A 105 22.09 30.69 -3.75
CA ALA A 105 22.21 31.97 -4.48
C ALA A 105 22.20 31.83 -6.01
N ASN A 106 22.38 30.61 -6.54
CA ASN A 106 22.43 30.31 -7.97
C ASN A 106 21.17 29.57 -8.43
N PHE A 107 20.29 30.28 -9.13
CA PHE A 107 19.02 29.77 -9.66
C PHE A 107 19.16 28.54 -10.59
N ALA A 108 20.26 28.41 -11.33
CA ALA A 108 20.51 27.26 -12.21
C ALA A 108 20.84 25.97 -11.44
N GLU A 109 21.56 26.11 -10.32
CA GLU A 109 21.93 25.00 -9.43
C GLU A 109 20.71 24.54 -8.61
N PHE A 110 19.88 25.50 -8.18
CA PHE A 110 18.56 25.25 -7.62
C PHE A 110 17.67 24.44 -8.58
N LEU A 111 17.54 24.85 -9.85
CA LEU A 111 16.69 24.15 -10.82
C LEU A 111 17.16 22.72 -11.13
N SER A 112 18.48 22.48 -11.15
CA SER A 112 19.08 21.16 -11.30
C SER A 112 18.75 20.24 -10.12
N SER A 113 19.02 20.72 -8.89
CA SER A 113 18.77 19.98 -7.66
C SER A 113 17.27 19.75 -7.41
N ALA A 114 16.44 20.78 -7.64
CA ALA A 114 14.99 20.72 -7.51
C ALA A 114 14.36 19.76 -8.52
N LYS A 115 14.86 19.68 -9.77
CA LYS A 115 14.38 18.66 -10.73
C LYS A 115 14.68 17.24 -10.27
N GLY A 116 15.87 16.99 -9.71
CA GLY A 116 16.24 15.71 -9.13
C GLY A 116 15.35 15.33 -7.94
N CYS A 117 15.17 16.26 -6.99
CA CYS A 117 14.36 16.04 -5.80
C CYS A 117 12.85 15.98 -6.11
N MET A 118 12.32 16.77 -7.06
CA MET A 118 10.92 16.67 -7.53
C MET A 118 10.64 15.35 -8.23
N ARG A 119 11.52 14.91 -9.14
CA ARG A 119 11.36 13.60 -9.81
C ARG A 119 11.45 12.45 -8.81
N GLY A 120 12.30 12.60 -7.79
CA GLY A 120 12.41 11.68 -6.66
C GLY A 120 11.25 11.74 -5.67
N LEU A 121 10.39 12.76 -5.69
CA LEU A 121 9.25 12.92 -4.78
C LEU A 121 7.92 12.45 -5.39
N ILE A 122 7.72 12.66 -6.71
CA ILE A 122 6.48 12.25 -7.39
C ILE A 122 6.27 10.72 -7.32
N ILE A 123 7.34 9.95 -7.54
CA ILE A 123 7.27 8.47 -7.54
C ILE A 123 6.85 7.92 -6.17
N PRO A 124 7.51 8.25 -5.04
CA PRO A 124 7.11 7.73 -3.73
C PRO A 124 5.74 8.24 -3.30
N VAL A 125 5.35 9.49 -3.64
CA VAL A 125 3.98 9.98 -3.37
C VAL A 125 2.94 9.14 -4.09
N LEU A 126 3.13 8.87 -5.39
CA LEU A 126 2.22 8.02 -6.16
C LEU A 126 2.16 6.60 -5.58
N LEU A 127 3.32 6.02 -5.22
CA LEU A 127 3.37 4.71 -4.57
C LEU A 127 2.64 4.72 -3.22
N CYS A 128 2.76 5.79 -2.43
CA CYS A 128 2.08 5.95 -1.16
C CYS A 128 0.55 5.98 -1.34
N VAL A 129 0.05 6.65 -2.37
CA VAL A 129 -1.39 6.69 -2.70
C VAL A 129 -1.87 5.33 -3.20
N VAL A 130 -1.13 4.73 -4.14
CA VAL A 130 -1.46 3.45 -4.76
C VAL A 130 -1.41 2.30 -3.76
N THR A 131 -0.55 2.37 -2.75
CA THR A 131 -0.48 1.36 -1.67
C THR A 131 -1.42 1.68 -0.52
N GLY A 132 -1.49 2.94 -0.08
CA GLY A 132 -2.29 3.38 1.05
C GLY A 132 -3.80 3.26 0.85
N TRP A 133 -4.30 3.56 -0.37
CA TRP A 133 -5.71 3.38 -0.70
C TRP A 133 -6.19 1.93 -0.49
N PRO A 134 -5.51 0.90 -1.04
CA PRO A 134 -5.89 -0.48 -0.80
C PRO A 134 -5.91 -0.87 0.68
N TYR A 135 -4.93 -0.43 1.47
CA TYR A 135 -4.91 -0.69 2.92
C TYR A 135 -6.08 -0.02 3.64
N TYR A 136 -6.48 1.17 3.21
CA TYR A 136 -7.67 1.84 3.72
C TYR A 136 -8.94 1.03 3.43
N VAL A 137 -9.06 0.44 2.23
CA VAL A 137 -10.17 -0.46 1.88
C VAL A 137 -10.15 -1.71 2.77
N ILE A 138 -8.99 -2.35 2.94
CA ILE A 138 -8.82 -3.53 3.81
C ILE A 138 -9.20 -3.22 5.26
N LEU A 139 -8.80 -2.05 5.78
CA LEU A 139 -9.17 -1.58 7.12
C LEU A 139 -10.68 -1.44 7.29
N ARG A 140 -11.38 -0.88 6.29
CA ARG A 140 -12.85 -0.84 6.31
C ARG A 140 -13.46 -2.25 6.30
N GLY A 141 -12.87 -3.18 5.55
CA GLY A 141 -13.26 -4.59 5.56
C GLY A 141 -13.14 -5.23 6.94
N PHE A 142 -12.01 -5.03 7.60
CA PHE A 142 -11.77 -5.49 8.97
C PHE A 142 -12.81 -4.94 9.95
N LEU A 143 -13.09 -3.62 9.90
CA LEU A 143 -14.10 -2.99 10.77
C LEU A 143 -15.51 -3.53 10.50
N ALA A 144 -15.85 -3.81 9.25
CA ALA A 144 -17.15 -4.40 8.89
C ALA A 144 -17.31 -5.82 9.45
N VAL A 145 -16.25 -6.65 9.40
CA VAL A 145 -16.26 -8.01 9.97
C VAL A 145 -16.26 -7.98 11.50
N ARG A 146 -15.60 -6.99 12.12
CA ARG A 146 -15.58 -6.84 13.58
C ARG A 146 -16.92 -6.41 14.16
N ASN A 147 -17.68 -5.60 13.44
CA ASN A 147 -18.93 -4.99 13.91
C ASN A 147 -20.20 -5.77 13.50
N GLY A 148 -20.08 -6.79 12.64
CA GLY A 148 -21.19 -7.65 12.19
C GLY A 148 -21.20 -9.01 12.87
#